data_AF-K1TX79-F1
#
_entry.id   AF-K1TX79-F1
#
_cell.length_a   1.000
_cell.length_b   1.000
_cell.length_c   1.000
_cell.angle_alpha   90.00
_cell.angle_beta   90.00
_cell.angle_gamma   90.00
#
_symmetry.space_group_name_H-M   'P 1'
#
loop_
_entity.id
_entity.type
_entity.pdbx_description
1 polymer ?
#
loop_
_entity_poly.entity_id
_entity_poly.type
_entity_poly.pdbx_seq_one_letter_code
_entity_poly.pdbx_strand_id
1 'polypeptide(L)'
;MKGIAKHTEQIIEPVSRLDCLKGWTLVGGTALAIQLGHRMSEDLDFMRWQTHKGERMDVDWPQIRKELETVAEIQSMDILDHNHVEFIVAGVKFSFYVPGSQISGQS
;
A
#
# COMPACT_ATOMS: atom_id res chain seq x y z
N MET A 1 1.40 23.01 -12.33
CA MET A 1 1.19 22.07 -11.21
C MET A 1 2.30 22.30 -10.20
N LYS A 2 2.00 22.87 -9.01
CA LYS A 2 2.96 23.10 -7.93
C LYS A 2 2.43 22.38 -6.70
N GLY A 3 3.04 21.26 -6.33
CA GLY A 3 2.62 20.50 -5.17
C GLY A 3 3.11 19.05 -5.10
N ILE A 4 3.78 18.56 -6.15
CA ILE A 4 4.31 17.20 -6.18
C ILE A 4 5.81 17.25 -6.01
N ALA A 5 6.31 16.45 -5.07
CA ALA A 5 7.71 16.10 -5.09
C ALA A 5 7.90 15.15 -6.27
N LYS A 6 8.61 15.59 -7.32
CA LYS A 6 8.74 14.88 -8.60
C LYS A 6 9.13 13.40 -8.47
N HIS A 7 9.75 13.01 -7.36
CA HIS A 7 10.15 11.65 -7.08
C HIS A 7 8.94 10.73 -6.77
N THR A 8 7.89 11.21 -6.10
CA THR A 8 6.69 10.42 -5.78
C THR A 8 5.89 10.10 -7.06
N GLU A 9 5.72 11.08 -7.94
CA GLU A 9 5.06 10.92 -9.24
C GLU A 9 5.70 9.82 -10.09
N GLN A 10 7.03 9.72 -10.03
CA GLN A 10 7.81 8.75 -10.81
C GLN A 10 7.66 7.31 -10.32
N ILE A 11 7.31 7.09 -9.04
CA ILE A 11 7.17 5.73 -8.49
C ILE A 11 5.73 5.23 -8.49
N ILE A 12 4.73 6.11 -8.44
CA ILE A 12 3.31 5.70 -8.37
C ILE A 12 2.89 4.92 -9.60
N GLU A 13 3.23 5.43 -10.80
CA GLU A 13 2.82 4.77 -12.04
C GLU A 13 3.42 3.35 -12.16
N PRO A 14 4.74 3.15 -11.99
CA PRO A 14 5.32 1.81 -11.96
C PRO A 14 4.73 0.92 -10.86
N VAL A 15 4.57 1.45 -9.64
CA VAL A 15 4.03 0.68 -8.52
C VAL A 15 2.59 0.25 -8.79
N SER A 16 1.74 1.11 -9.36
CA SER A 16 0.35 0.79 -9.72
C SER A 16 0.19 -0.36 -10.72
N ARG A 17 1.28 -0.71 -11.43
CA ARG A 17 1.31 -1.80 -12.42
C ARG A 17 1.85 -3.10 -11.84
N LEU A 18 2.29 -3.13 -10.58
CA LEU A 18 2.80 -4.33 -9.92
C LEU A 18 1.69 -5.35 -9.71
N ASP A 19 2.02 -6.62 -9.94
CA ASP A 19 1.06 -7.71 -9.82
C ASP A 19 0.74 -7.99 -8.35
N CYS A 20 1.68 -7.75 -7.42
CA CYS A 20 1.47 -7.88 -5.97
C CYS A 20 0.40 -6.93 -5.43
N LEU A 21 0.09 -5.84 -6.14
CA LEU A 21 -0.95 -4.89 -5.74
C LEU A 21 -2.36 -5.29 -6.21
N LYS A 22 -2.50 -6.35 -7.00
CA LYS A 22 -3.83 -6.85 -7.39
C LYS A 22 -4.62 -7.26 -6.15
N GLY A 23 -5.81 -6.67 -5.99
CA GLY A 23 -6.68 -6.90 -4.83
C GLY A 23 -6.42 -5.96 -3.66
N TRP A 24 -5.44 -5.06 -3.76
CA TRP A 24 -5.24 -3.97 -2.81
C TRP A 24 -5.97 -2.72 -3.27
N THR A 25 -6.50 -1.97 -2.32
CA THR A 25 -7.14 -0.67 -2.54
C THR A 25 -6.29 0.39 -1.88
N LEU A 26 -5.88 1.41 -2.66
CA LEU A 26 -5.25 2.59 -2.10
C LEU A 26 -6.32 3.39 -1.33
N VAL A 27 -6.07 3.65 -0.05
CA VAL A 27 -6.96 4.34 0.88
C VAL A 27 -6.25 5.55 1.52
N GLY A 28 -6.96 6.27 2.40
CA GLY A 28 -6.40 7.37 3.16
C GLY A 28 -6.47 8.73 2.46
N GLY A 29 -5.89 9.74 3.11
CA GLY A 29 -5.90 11.13 2.62
C GLY A 29 -5.15 11.31 1.30
N THR A 30 -4.15 10.45 1.03
CA THR A 30 -3.37 10.47 -0.21
C THR A 30 -4.18 10.00 -1.41
N ALA A 31 -5.01 8.96 -1.28
CA ALA A 31 -5.92 8.51 -2.33
C ALA A 31 -6.87 9.64 -2.77
N LEU A 32 -7.45 10.34 -1.80
CA LEU A 32 -8.34 11.48 -2.05
C LEU A 32 -7.59 12.68 -2.65
N ALA A 33 -6.37 12.96 -2.17
CA ALA A 33 -5.55 14.04 -2.71
C ALA A 33 -5.14 13.80 -4.17
N ILE A 34 -4.80 12.55 -4.53
CA ILE A 34 -4.58 12.13 -5.93
C ILE A 34 -5.81 12.42 -6.78
N GLN A 35 -6.99 11.99 -6.31
CA GLN A 35 -8.25 12.17 -7.04
C GLN A 35 -8.65 13.64 -7.22
N LEU A 36 -8.29 14.50 -6.25
CA LEU A 36 -8.57 15.93 -6.28
C LEU A 36 -7.44 16.76 -6.94
N GLY A 37 -6.34 16.14 -7.38
CA GLY A 37 -5.21 16.84 -8.00
C GLY A 37 -4.45 17.80 -7.07
N HIS A 38 -4.53 17.57 -5.75
CA HIS A 38 -3.85 18.36 -4.72
C HIS A 38 -2.57 17.65 -4.24
N ARG A 39 -1.80 18.34 -3.37
CA ARG A 39 -0.57 17.85 -2.72
C ARG A 39 -0.70 16.38 -2.32
N MET A 40 0.12 15.51 -2.90
CA MET A 40 0.29 14.15 -2.38
C MET A 40 1.14 14.21 -1.11
N SER A 41 0.61 13.64 -0.04
CA SER A 41 1.41 13.23 1.11
C SER A 41 2.33 12.08 0.68
N GLU A 42 3.49 11.98 1.32
CA GLU A 42 4.55 10.98 1.08
C GLU A 42 4.14 9.56 1.52
N ASP A 43 2.91 9.37 2.01
CA ASP A 43 2.39 8.11 2.53
C ASP A 43 1.33 7.51 1.60
N LEU A 44 1.47 6.22 1.26
CA LEU A 44 0.53 5.43 0.47
C LEU A 44 0.03 4.26 1.31
N ASP A 45 -1.25 4.29 1.67
CA ASP A 45 -1.88 3.26 2.49
C ASP A 45 -2.70 2.31 1.60
N PHE A 46 -2.40 1.02 1.67
CA PHE A 46 -3.08 -0.04 0.93
C PHE A 46 -3.84 -0.93 1.89
N MET A 47 -5.11 -1.17 1.57
CA MET A 47 -5.96 -2.09 2.31
C MET A 47 -6.54 -3.19 1.42
N ARG A 48 -6.60 -4.40 1.97
CA ARG A 48 -7.27 -5.56 1.35
C ARG A 48 -8.27 -6.16 2.34
N TRP A 49 -9.50 -6.39 1.90
CA TRP A 49 -10.55 -7.01 2.71
C TRP A 49 -10.66 -8.51 2.47
N GLN A 50 -11.20 -9.21 3.47
CA GLN A 50 -11.59 -10.61 3.33
C GLN A 50 -12.67 -10.74 2.25
N THR A 51 -12.46 -11.65 1.30
CA THR A 51 -13.42 -11.97 0.24
C THR A 51 -14.28 -13.18 0.59
N HIS A 52 -13.78 -14.08 1.43
CA HIS A 52 -14.48 -15.28 1.88
C HIS A 52 -14.09 -15.70 3.30
N LYS A 53 -15.00 -16.36 4.01
CA LYS A 53 -14.77 -16.81 5.39
C LYS A 53 -13.60 -17.81 5.45
N GLY A 54 -12.67 -17.59 6.37
CA GLY A 54 -11.50 -18.44 6.56
C GLY A 54 -10.33 -18.11 5.63
N GLU A 55 -10.44 -17.07 4.82
CA GLU A 55 -9.31 -16.55 4.04
C GLU A 55 -8.17 -16.13 4.97
N ARG A 56 -6.93 -16.48 4.58
CA ARG A 56 -5.72 -16.05 5.29
C ARG A 56 -5.51 -14.56 5.10
N MET A 57 -5.40 -13.84 6.21
CA MET A 57 -5.33 -12.37 6.26
C MET A 57 -3.88 -11.87 6.41
N ASP A 58 -2.91 -12.64 5.94
CA ASP A 58 -1.49 -12.27 6.02
C ASP A 58 -1.11 -11.37 4.85
N VAL A 59 -0.17 -10.47 5.10
CA VAL A 59 0.50 -9.70 4.05
C VAL A 59 1.62 -10.56 3.48
N ASP A 60 1.58 -10.84 2.17
CA ASP A 60 2.69 -11.46 1.44
C ASP A 60 3.82 -10.45 1.21
N TRP A 61 4.42 -10.01 2.31
CA TRP A 61 5.52 -9.05 2.29
C TRP A 61 6.74 -9.55 1.52
N PRO A 62 7.08 -10.86 1.44
CA PRO A 62 8.19 -11.32 0.61
C PRO A 62 7.94 -11.03 -0.88
N GLN A 63 6.73 -11.28 -1.38
CA GLN A 63 6.39 -10.96 -2.76
C GLN A 63 6.35 -9.44 -3.00
N ILE A 64 5.68 -8.69 -2.11
CA ILE A 64 5.57 -7.22 -2.22
C ILE A 64 6.97 -6.59 -2.24
N ARG A 65 7.86 -7.00 -1.34
CA ARG A 65 9.24 -6.52 -1.28
C ARG A 65 9.97 -6.75 -2.60
N LYS A 66 9.93 -7.97 -3.13
CA LYS A 66 10.60 -8.33 -4.38
C LYS A 66 10.14 -7.46 -5.54
N GLU A 67 8.83 -7.18 -5.62
CA GLU A 67 8.27 -6.34 -6.68
C GLU A 67 8.62 -4.85 -6.48
N LEU A 68 8.57 -4.33 -5.25
CA LEU A 68 8.98 -2.95 -4.94
C LEU A 68 10.46 -2.70 -5.25
N GLU A 69 11.34 -3.66 -4.99
CA GLU A 69 12.77 -3.60 -5.32
C GLU A 69 13.02 -3.45 -6.84
N THR A 70 12.07 -3.83 -7.71
CA THR A 70 12.19 -3.61 -9.17
C THR A 70 11.93 -2.17 -9.59
N VAL A 71 11.23 -1.39 -8.74
CA VAL A 71 10.87 0.00 -9.03
C VAL A 71 11.92 0.96 -8.49
N ALA A 72 12.33 0.79 -7.24
CA ALA A 72 13.31 1.64 -6.58
C ALA A 72 13.93 0.97 -5.34
N GLU A 73 14.97 1.60 -4.78
CA GLU A 73 15.61 1.15 -3.55
C GLU A 73 14.65 1.21 -2.36
N ILE A 74 14.55 0.09 -1.64
CA ILE A 74 13.88 0.02 -0.34
C ILE A 74 14.84 0.49 0.73
N GLN A 75 14.49 1.57 1.40
CA GLN A 75 15.28 2.19 2.46
C GLN A 75 15.01 1.54 3.83
N SER A 76 13.77 1.14 4.09
CA SER A 76 13.40 0.39 5.28
C SER A 76 12.17 -0.50 5.04
N MET A 77 12.04 -1.51 5.90
CA MET A 77 10.89 -2.40 5.97
C MET A 77 10.63 -2.74 7.43
N ASP A 78 9.39 -2.50 7.87
CA ASP A 78 8.94 -2.77 9.23
C ASP A 78 7.75 -3.74 9.20
N ILE A 79 7.93 -4.93 9.78
CA ILE A 79 6.85 -5.92 9.93
C ILE A 79 6.24 -5.68 11.31
N LEU A 80 5.10 -4.99 11.34
CA LEU A 80 4.40 -4.65 12.58
C LEU A 80 3.60 -5.84 13.11
N ASP A 81 2.93 -6.57 12.21
CA ASP A 81 2.23 -7.82 12.50
C ASP A 81 2.08 -8.66 11.23
N HIS A 82 1.53 -9.87 11.35
CA HIS A 82 1.29 -10.77 10.21
C HIS A 82 0.38 -10.14 9.13
N ASN A 83 -0.49 -9.22 9.51
CA ASN A 83 -1.45 -8.52 8.66
C ASN A 83 -1.12 -7.03 8.43
N HIS A 84 0.03 -6.55 8.91
CA HIS A 84 0.45 -5.15 8.78
C HIS A 84 1.96 -5.01 8.54
N VAL A 85 2.33 -4.51 7.37
CA VAL A 85 3.73 -4.30 6.98
C VAL A 85 3.91 -2.92 6.35
N GLU A 86 5.01 -2.25 6.67
CA GLU A 86 5.36 -0.94 6.12
C GLU A 86 6.70 -0.99 5.37
N PHE A 87 6.81 -0.19 4.32
CA PHE A 87 8.02 -0.01 3.53
C PHE A 87 8.30 1.47 3.34
N ILE A 88 9.57 1.86 3.27
CA ILE A 88 9.99 3.15 2.73
C ILE A 88 10.72 2.90 1.43
N VAL A 89 10.18 3.40 0.32
CA VAL A 89 10.72 3.21 -1.04
C VAL A 89 10.93 4.57 -1.67
N ALA A 90 12.19 4.90 -2.00
CA ALA A 90 12.57 6.21 -2.54
C ALA A 90 12.02 7.42 -1.74
N GLY A 91 11.98 7.32 -0.40
CA GLY A 91 11.47 8.35 0.50
C GLY A 91 9.94 8.39 0.67
N VAL A 92 9.21 7.47 0.05
CA VAL A 92 7.74 7.35 0.14
C VAL A 92 7.39 6.15 1.01
N LYS A 93 6.49 6.34 1.98
CA LYS A 93 6.02 5.27 2.84
C LYS A 93 4.89 4.50 2.17
N PHE A 94 4.97 3.18 2.17
CA PHE A 94 3.93 2.27 1.72
C PHE A 94 3.47 1.44 2.93
N SER A 95 2.22 1.60 3.34
CA SER A 95 1.62 0.82 4.43
C SER A 95 0.66 -0.21 3.85
N PHE A 96 0.82 -1.48 4.21
CA PHE A 96 -0.04 -2.58 3.77
C PHE A 96 -0.77 -3.15 4.97
N TYR A 97 -2.08 -3.02 4.98
CA TYR A 97 -2.92 -3.47 6.08
C TYR A 97 -4.07 -4.38 5.62
N VAL A 98 -4.25 -5.47 6.34
CA VAL A 98 -5.32 -6.44 6.10
C VAL A 98 -6.16 -6.53 7.37
N PRO A 99 -7.31 -5.85 7.47
CA PRO A 99 -8.14 -5.90 8.67
C PRO A 99 -8.52 -7.33 9.02
N GLY A 100 -8.22 -7.75 10.24
CA GLY A 100 -8.62 -9.06 10.75
C GLY A 100 -10.13 -9.25 10.67
N SER A 101 -10.57 -10.47 10.42
CA SER A 101 -11.98 -10.84 10.27
C SER A 101 -12.81 -10.39 11.47
N GLN A 102 -13.50 -9.26 11.34
CA GLN A 102 -14.57 -8.87 12.25
C GLN A 102 -15.89 -9.03 11.48
N ILE A 103 -16.31 -10.28 11.29
CA ILE A 103 -17.71 -10.53 10.90
C ILE A 103 -18.55 -10.35 12.17
N SER A 104 -18.73 -9.09 12.60
CA SER A 104 -19.83 -8.73 13.50
C SER A 104 -21.08 -8.52 12.65
N GLY A 105 -21.62 -9.63 12.15
CA GLY A 105 -22.91 -9.71 11.49
C GLY A 105 -23.72 -10.76 12.22
N GLN A 106 -24.46 -10.32 13.24
CA GLN A 106 -25.47 -11.10 13.95
C GLN A 106 -26.37 -11.81 12.92
N SER A 107 -26.55 -13.12 13.10
CA SER A 107 -27.67 -13.89 12.55
C SER A 107 -28.58 -14.29 13.70
#